data_AF-A0A9E3KYN6-F1
#
_entry.id   AF-A0A9E3KYN6-F1
#
_cell.length_a   1.000
_cell.length_b   1.000
_cell.length_c   1.000
_cell.angle_alpha   90.00
_cell.angle_beta   90.00
_cell.angle_gamma   90.00
#
_symmetry.space_group_name_H-M   'P 1'
#
loop_
_entity.id
_entity.type
_entity.pdbx_description
1 polymer ?
#
loop_
_entity_poly.entity_id
_entity_poly.type
_entity_poly.pdbx_seq_one_letter_code
_entity_poly.pdbx_strand_id
1 'polypeptide(L)'
;MILSPEPGSEDDGGFRSDILGERMPLDQAKMLLTVAIVALPWPARAQTHSTSRVEAAPTGQPYDYIVHVPNTYDYRYNPQVRDDRLSSARRMVRQFCPKTRVVGDNVFQTEIFGLITGKPDYVVYIQCR
;
A
#
# COMPACT_ATOMS: atom_id res chain seq x y z
N MET A 1 73.27 19.47 -15.32
CA MET A 1 74.11 19.21 -16.50
C MET A 1 74.01 17.72 -16.79
N ILE A 2 73.76 17.37 -18.05
CA ILE A 2 74.16 16.12 -18.72
C ILE A 2 73.23 14.89 -18.63
N LEU A 3 72.59 14.66 -19.80
CA LEU A 3 72.39 13.43 -20.59
C LEU A 3 71.40 12.32 -20.14
N SER A 4 70.46 12.05 -21.05
CA SER A 4 69.81 10.75 -21.31
C SER A 4 70.84 9.64 -21.63
N PRO A 5 70.45 8.35 -21.51
CA PRO A 5 70.04 7.59 -22.71
C PRO A 5 68.92 6.54 -22.50
N GLU A 6 68.30 6.13 -23.63
CA GLU A 6 67.32 5.04 -23.85
C GLU A 6 67.99 3.62 -23.84
N PRO A 7 67.43 2.50 -24.39
CA PRO A 7 66.06 1.95 -24.55
C PRO A 7 65.95 0.43 -24.17
N GLY A 8 64.76 -0.18 -24.36
CA GLY A 8 64.53 -1.64 -24.58
C GLY A 8 64.02 -2.39 -23.33
N SER A 9 63.22 -3.45 -23.37
CA SER A 9 62.56 -4.30 -24.38
C SER A 9 61.63 -5.26 -23.57
N GLU A 10 60.81 -6.07 -24.25
CA GLU A 10 60.03 -7.23 -23.74
C GLU A 10 58.67 -6.94 -23.08
N ASP A 11 57.63 -7.75 -23.26
CA ASP A 11 57.17 -8.61 -24.37
C ASP A 11 55.75 -9.07 -23.96
N ASP A 12 55.02 -9.60 -24.92
CA ASP A 12 53.88 -10.49 -24.77
C ASP A 12 52.56 -9.98 -24.15
N GLY A 13 51.55 -9.89 -25.03
CA GLY A 13 50.16 -9.78 -24.62
C GLY A 13 49.22 -9.50 -25.79
N GLY A 14 49.21 -10.40 -26.79
CA GLY A 14 48.30 -10.32 -27.93
C GLY A 14 46.84 -10.19 -27.52
N PHE A 15 46.27 -8.99 -27.68
CA PHE A 15 44.85 -8.75 -27.50
C PHE A 15 44.13 -9.06 -28.82
N ARG A 16 43.66 -10.31 -28.93
CA ARG A 16 42.74 -10.71 -30.00
C ARG A 16 41.41 -9.98 -29.81
N SER A 17 41.19 -9.01 -30.69
CA SER A 17 39.92 -8.30 -30.86
C SER A 17 38.90 -9.19 -31.57
N ASP A 18 38.23 -10.05 -30.79
CA ASP A 18 36.97 -10.70 -31.12
C ASP A 18 36.16 -10.58 -29.81
N ILE A 19 35.11 -9.77 -29.64
CA ILE A 19 33.75 -10.08 -30.08
C ILE A 19 33.00 -8.76 -30.39
N LEU A 20 32.64 -8.67 -31.66
CA LEU A 20 31.70 -7.72 -32.24
C LEU A 20 30.28 -8.02 -31.73
N GLY A 21 29.66 -7.02 -31.10
CA GLY A 21 28.23 -6.72 -31.11
C GLY A 21 27.22 -7.88 -31.16
N GLU A 22 26.72 -8.26 -29.98
CA GLU A 22 25.38 -8.85 -29.88
C GLU A 22 24.37 -7.74 -29.58
N ARG A 23 23.78 -7.19 -30.66
CA ARG A 23 22.50 -6.49 -30.57
C ARG A 23 21.47 -7.50 -30.05
N MET A 24 21.09 -7.39 -28.78
CA MET A 24 19.95 -8.13 -28.27
C MET A 24 18.73 -7.83 -29.16
N PRO A 25 18.05 -8.86 -29.69
CA PRO A 25 16.87 -8.66 -30.51
C PRO A 25 15.79 -7.96 -29.68
N LEU A 26 15.14 -6.96 -30.28
CA LEU A 26 14.11 -6.12 -29.65
C LEU A 26 13.00 -6.94 -28.96
N ASP A 27 12.76 -8.15 -29.45
CA ASP A 27 11.78 -9.09 -28.91
C ASP A 27 12.22 -9.71 -27.56
N GLN A 28 13.50 -9.94 -27.33
CA GLN A 28 14.01 -10.38 -26.01
C GLN A 28 13.94 -9.25 -24.97
N ALA A 29 14.23 -8.01 -25.37
CA ALA A 29 14.11 -6.85 -24.49
C ALA A 29 12.64 -6.63 -24.06
N LYS A 30 11.68 -6.81 -24.98
CA LYS A 30 10.24 -6.79 -24.66
C LYS A 30 9.85 -7.89 -23.67
N MET A 31 10.40 -9.09 -23.83
CA MET A 31 10.09 -10.24 -22.97
C MET A 31 10.59 -10.04 -21.54
N LEU A 32 11.80 -9.47 -21.37
CA LEU A 32 12.35 -9.16 -20.04
C LEU A 32 11.61 -8.01 -19.35
N LEU A 33 11.17 -7.00 -20.12
CA LEU A 33 10.39 -5.89 -19.57
C LEU A 33 8.99 -6.34 -19.10
N THR A 34 8.38 -7.31 -19.79
CA THR A 34 7.06 -7.85 -19.43
C THR A 34 7.12 -8.73 -18.18
N VAL A 35 8.17 -9.54 -17.99
CA VAL A 35 8.35 -10.34 -16.77
C VAL A 35 8.59 -9.46 -15.54
N ALA A 36 9.33 -8.36 -15.68
CA ALA A 36 9.59 -7.43 -14.57
C ALA A 36 8.31 -6.74 -14.05
N ILE A 37 7.29 -6.52 -14.89
CA ILE A 37 6.02 -5.89 -14.50
C ILE A 37 5.12 -6.86 -13.71
N VAL A 38 5.17 -8.16 -14.02
CA VAL A 38 4.32 -9.18 -13.36
C VAL A 38 4.89 -9.63 -12.02
N ALA A 39 6.22 -9.53 -11.83
CA ALA A 39 6.90 -9.96 -10.61
C ALA A 39 7.00 -8.88 -9.52
N LEU A 40 6.39 -7.71 -9.70
CA LEU A 40 6.32 -6.72 -8.64
C LEU A 40 5.25 -7.16 -7.64
N PRO A 41 5.62 -7.54 -6.39
CA PRO A 41 4.63 -7.65 -5.34
C PRO A 41 3.94 -6.30 -5.28
N TRP A 42 2.62 -6.32 -5.51
CA TRP A 42 1.74 -5.17 -5.33
C TRP A 42 2.23 -4.40 -4.10
N PRO A 43 2.49 -3.08 -4.17
CA PRO A 43 2.83 -2.36 -2.96
C PRO A 43 1.68 -2.63 -1.99
N ALA A 44 2.00 -3.35 -0.91
CA ALA A 44 1.13 -3.47 0.24
C ALA A 44 0.89 -2.03 0.66
N ARG A 45 -0.22 -1.46 0.20
CA ARG A 45 -0.62 -0.12 0.57
C ARG A 45 -0.77 -0.18 2.07
N ALA A 46 0.23 0.32 2.79
CA ALA A 46 0.06 0.73 4.16
C ALA A 46 -1.07 1.75 4.12
N GLN A 47 -2.30 1.29 4.39
CA GLN A 47 -3.47 2.14 4.42
C GLN A 47 -3.20 3.12 5.55
N THR A 48 -3.00 4.38 5.17
CA THR A 48 -2.89 5.50 6.10
C THR A 48 -4.23 5.61 6.83
N HIS A 49 -4.30 4.95 8.00
CA HIS A 49 -5.43 4.92 8.91
C HIS A 49 -5.84 6.35 9.31
N SER A 50 -6.88 6.88 8.66
CA SER A 50 -7.71 8.00 9.17
C SER A 50 -8.80 8.44 8.18
N THR A 51 -8.83 7.92 6.95
CA THR A 51 -9.88 8.24 5.98
C THR A 51 -11.12 7.39 6.24
N SER A 52 -12.22 8.08 6.56
CA SER A 52 -13.54 7.51 6.73
C SER A 52 -13.94 6.69 5.49
N ARG A 53 -14.24 5.41 5.64
CA ARG A 53 -14.49 4.49 4.50
C ARG A 53 -15.75 3.68 4.73
N VAL A 54 -16.50 3.46 3.66
CA VAL A 54 -17.65 2.54 3.65
C VAL A 54 -17.29 1.39 2.72
N GLU A 55 -17.38 0.17 3.23
CA GLU A 55 -17.17 -1.06 2.46
C GLU A 55 -18.47 -1.86 2.44
N ALA A 56 -18.79 -2.47 1.30
CA ALA A 56 -19.91 -3.40 1.21
C ALA A 56 -19.50 -4.73 1.87
N ALA A 57 -20.43 -5.30 2.64
CA ALA A 57 -20.21 -6.58 3.27
C ALA A 57 -20.22 -7.71 2.21
N PRO A 58 -19.40 -8.75 2.40
CA PRO A 58 -19.52 -9.98 1.63
C PRO A 58 -20.91 -10.61 1.81
N THR A 59 -21.40 -11.31 0.78
CA THR A 59 -22.68 -12.01 0.81
C THR A 59 -22.74 -13.03 1.95
N GLY A 60 -23.88 -13.10 2.65
CA GLY A 60 -24.10 -14.04 3.75
C GLY A 60 -23.78 -13.48 5.15
N GLN A 61 -23.37 -12.22 5.25
CA GLN A 61 -23.21 -11.54 6.54
C GLN A 61 -24.55 -10.97 7.04
N PRO A 62 -24.73 -10.82 8.38
CA PRO A 62 -25.93 -10.22 8.96
C PRO A 62 -25.98 -8.68 8.82
N TYR A 63 -25.03 -8.08 8.11
CA TYR A 63 -24.90 -6.65 7.84
C TYR A 63 -24.56 -6.45 6.36
N ASP A 64 -24.94 -5.31 5.80
CA ASP A 64 -24.76 -4.97 4.38
C ASP A 64 -23.54 -4.06 4.16
N TYR A 65 -23.17 -3.27 5.17
CA TYR A 65 -22.06 -2.33 5.09
C TYR A 65 -21.17 -2.38 6.34
N ILE A 66 -19.89 -2.20 6.13
CA ILE A 66 -18.85 -2.00 7.13
C ILE A 66 -18.40 -0.55 7.03
N VAL A 67 -18.53 0.21 8.11
CA VAL A 67 -18.19 1.63 8.12
C VAL A 67 -16.99 1.86 9.03
N HIS A 68 -15.88 2.28 8.44
CA HIS A 68 -14.70 2.76 9.15
C HIS A 68 -14.91 4.23 9.49
N VAL A 69 -15.09 4.49 10.78
CA VAL A 69 -15.40 5.81 11.30
C VAL A 69 -14.09 6.58 11.54
N PRO A 70 -14.01 7.87 11.19
CA PRO A 70 -12.77 8.63 11.35
C PRO A 70 -12.31 8.64 12.83
N ASN A 71 -11.03 8.37 13.05
CA ASN A 71 -10.38 8.51 14.36
C ASN A 71 -9.73 9.89 14.51
N THR A 72 -10.49 10.93 14.24
CA THR A 72 -10.08 12.32 14.40
C THR A 72 -11.03 12.99 15.37
N TYR A 73 -10.52 13.63 16.40
CA TYR A 73 -11.34 14.39 17.34
C TYR A 73 -11.78 15.71 16.69
N ASP A 74 -13.04 16.06 16.86
CA ASP A 74 -13.61 17.34 16.43
C ASP A 74 -14.47 17.91 17.58
N TYR A 75 -14.77 19.22 17.54
CA TYR A 75 -15.50 19.98 18.57
C TYR A 75 -16.87 19.38 18.94
N ARG A 76 -17.41 18.45 18.13
CA ARG A 76 -18.68 17.74 18.40
C ARG A 76 -18.61 16.25 18.09
N TYR A 77 -17.41 15.68 18.03
CA TYR A 77 -17.23 14.28 17.69
C TYR A 77 -16.04 13.71 18.45
N ASN A 78 -16.32 12.74 19.31
CA ASN A 78 -15.33 11.95 20.01
C ASN A 78 -15.41 10.47 19.55
N PRO A 79 -14.40 9.94 18.84
CA PRO A 79 -14.41 8.56 18.38
C PRO A 79 -14.41 7.52 19.52
N GLN A 80 -14.04 7.89 20.75
CA GLN A 80 -14.12 6.99 21.91
C GLN A 80 -15.56 6.83 22.42
N VAL A 81 -16.43 7.81 22.17
CA VAL A 81 -17.84 7.76 22.56
C VAL A 81 -18.61 6.95 21.52
N ARG A 82 -19.30 5.90 21.98
CA ARG A 82 -20.02 4.98 21.10
C ARG A 82 -21.08 5.69 20.26
N ASP A 83 -21.90 6.54 20.87
CA ASP A 83 -23.01 7.19 20.18
C ASP A 83 -22.54 8.14 19.08
N ASP A 84 -21.42 8.83 19.28
CA ASP A 84 -20.79 9.68 18.28
C ASP A 84 -20.34 8.87 17.07
N ARG A 85 -19.73 7.70 17.30
CA ARG A 85 -19.35 6.77 16.23
C ARG A 85 -20.57 6.30 15.44
N LEU A 86 -21.63 5.89 16.12
CA LEU A 86 -22.84 5.39 15.48
C LEU A 86 -23.54 6.48 14.67
N SER A 87 -23.61 7.70 15.21
CA SER A 87 -24.17 8.88 14.53
C SER A 87 -23.36 9.22 13.27
N SER A 88 -22.04 9.22 13.38
CA SER A 88 -21.13 9.45 12.24
C SER A 88 -21.30 8.37 11.17
N ALA A 89 -21.28 7.09 11.57
CA ALA A 89 -21.46 5.97 10.66
C ALA A 89 -22.78 6.05 9.89
N ARG A 90 -23.90 6.31 10.59
CA ARG A 90 -25.22 6.51 9.96
C ARG A 90 -25.22 7.66 8.97
N ARG A 91 -24.53 8.76 9.28
CA ARG A 91 -24.42 9.92 8.38
C ARG A 91 -23.68 9.56 7.09
N MET A 92 -22.59 8.81 7.21
CA MET A 92 -21.78 8.38 6.05
C MET A 92 -22.56 7.46 5.10
N VAL A 93 -23.31 6.50 5.65
CA VAL A 93 -24.07 5.56 4.82
C VAL A 93 -25.42 6.08 4.34
N ARG A 94 -25.88 7.23 4.85
CA ARG A 94 -27.24 7.74 4.58
C ARG A 94 -27.57 7.87 3.10
N GLN A 95 -26.56 8.15 2.27
CA GLN A 95 -26.71 8.25 0.81
C GLN A 95 -26.96 6.90 0.14
N PHE A 96 -26.39 5.83 0.67
CA PHE A 96 -26.52 4.46 0.14
C PHE A 96 -27.67 3.70 0.80
N CYS A 97 -27.94 4.02 2.06
CA CYS A 97 -28.87 3.34 2.92
C CYS A 97 -29.63 4.37 3.75
N PRO A 98 -30.81 4.82 3.31
CA PRO A 98 -31.58 5.84 4.02
C PRO A 98 -32.23 5.29 5.30
N LYS A 99 -32.57 3.99 5.31
CA LYS A 99 -33.09 3.27 6.48
C LYS A 99 -32.02 2.32 7.00
N THR A 100 -31.25 2.78 7.98
CA THR A 100 -30.12 2.04 8.55
C THR A 100 -30.45 1.50 9.92
N ARG A 101 -29.94 0.30 10.20
CA ARG A 101 -29.89 -0.31 11.52
C ARG A 101 -28.46 -0.67 11.83
N VAL A 102 -27.96 -0.25 12.99
CA VAL A 102 -26.65 -0.69 13.48
C VAL A 102 -26.82 -2.10 14.06
N VAL A 103 -26.04 -3.04 13.57
CA VAL A 103 -26.02 -4.44 14.03
C VAL A 103 -24.97 -4.65 15.12
N GLY A 104 -23.86 -3.91 15.04
CA GLY A 104 -22.80 -3.93 16.04
C GLY A 104 -21.72 -2.89 15.74
N ASP A 105 -20.74 -2.81 16.63
CA ASP A 105 -19.52 -2.01 16.48
C ASP A 105 -18.32 -2.78 17.04
N ASN A 106 -17.14 -2.50 16.51
CA ASN A 106 -15.88 -3.10 16.93
C ASN A 106 -14.75 -2.06 16.91
N VAL A 107 -13.72 -2.29 17.72
CA VAL A 107 -12.54 -1.42 17.84
C VAL A 107 -11.30 -2.26 17.66
N PHE A 108 -10.59 -2.05 16.55
CA PHE A 108 -9.34 -2.74 16.26
C PHE A 108 -8.17 -1.90 16.77
N GLN A 109 -7.48 -2.40 17.78
CA GLN A 109 -6.24 -1.79 18.24
C GLN A 109 -5.14 -2.09 17.23
N THR A 110 -4.53 -1.06 16.67
CA THR A 110 -3.44 -1.20 15.70
C THR A 110 -2.10 -1.05 16.41
N GLU A 111 -1.75 -2.01 17.27
CA GLU A 111 -0.42 -2.02 17.86
C GLU A 111 0.57 -2.75 16.94
N ILE A 112 1.66 -2.06 16.56
CA ILE A 112 2.74 -2.69 15.81
C ILE A 112 3.81 -3.11 16.81
N PHE A 113 3.78 -4.38 17.20
CA PHE A 113 4.81 -5.08 17.98
C PHE A 113 5.36 -4.31 19.21
N GLY A 114 4.51 -3.58 19.94
CA GLY A 114 4.92 -2.86 21.16
C GLY A 114 5.84 -1.66 20.95
N LEU A 115 6.13 -1.27 19.70
CA LEU A 115 7.02 -0.16 19.37
C LEU A 115 6.26 1.13 19.07
N ILE A 116 5.07 1.02 18.48
CA ILE A 116 4.23 2.16 18.12
C ILE A 116 2.77 1.82 18.45
N THR A 117 2.16 2.58 19.36
CA THR A 117 0.72 2.57 19.57
C THR A 117 0.06 3.21 18.35
N GLY A 118 -0.40 2.40 17.40
CA GLY A 118 -1.20 2.90 16.30
C GLY A 118 -2.58 3.35 16.80
N LYS A 119 -3.18 4.25 16.04
CA LYS A 119 -4.51 4.78 16.33
C LYS A 119 -5.55 3.66 16.10
N PRO A 120 -6.45 3.39 17.06
CA PRO A 120 -7.46 2.34 16.89
C PRO A 120 -8.32 2.62 15.66
N ASP A 121 -8.72 1.56 14.98
CA ASP A 121 -9.72 1.64 13.92
C ASP A 121 -11.09 1.31 14.47
N TYR A 122 -12.04 2.20 14.21
CA TYR A 122 -13.39 2.11 14.73
C TYR A 122 -14.33 1.70 13.62
N VAL A 123 -14.92 0.52 13.77
CA VAL A 123 -15.74 -0.09 12.73
C VAL A 123 -17.17 -0.27 13.22
N VAL A 124 -18.13 0.11 12.39
CA VAL A 124 -19.56 -0.02 12.67
C VAL A 124 -20.21 -0.87 11.57
N TYR A 125 -20.93 -1.90 11.99
CA TYR A 125 -21.65 -2.80 11.09
C TYR A 125 -23.08 -2.31 10.91
N ILE A 126 -23.48 -2.08 9.66
CA ILE A 126 -24.79 -1.53 9.32
C ILE A 126 -25.55 -2.50 8.43
N GLN A 127 -26.82 -2.68 8.76
CA GLN A 127 -27.82 -3.36 7.96
C GLN A 127 -28.83 -2.35 7.42
N CYS A 128 -29.21 -2.53 6.16
CA CYS A 128 -30.25 -1.78 5.49
C CYS A 128 -31.62 -2.44 5.64
N ARG A 129 -32.67 -1.62 5.66
CA ARG A 129 -34.06 -2.02 5.88
C ARG A 129 -34.98 -1.47 4.82
#